data_AF-A0A849QB76-F1
#
_entry.id   AF-A0A849QB76-F1
#
_cell.length_a   1.000
_cell.length_b   1.000
_cell.length_c   1.000
_cell.angle_alpha   90.00
_cell.angle_beta   90.00
_cell.angle_gamma   90.00
#
_symmetry.space_group_name_H-M   'P 1'
#
loop_
_entity.id
_entity.type
_entity.pdbx_description
1 polymer ?
#
loop_
_entity_poly.entity_id
_entity_poly.type
_entity_poly.pdbx_seq_one_letter_code
_entity_poly.pdbx_strand_id
1 'polypeptide(L)'
;MLISIMTIALFVVLTILWTTDTVETCELVNREGLGVEENPVAKFFLKLSNRDFILFKMFDLVMLGTILYYISNTNILAANTLLFIFTLIYAFTVVHNYIIIKKYEEE
;
A
#
# COMPACT_ATOMS: atom_id res chain seq x y z
N MET A 1 6.11 6.90 -26.62
CA MET A 1 5.45 5.62 -26.26
C MET A 1 4.41 5.94 -25.19
N LEU A 2 3.13 5.63 -25.43
CA LEU A 2 2.05 5.97 -24.50
C LEU A 2 1.92 4.87 -23.43
N ILE A 3 1.86 5.27 -22.15
CA ILE A 3 1.41 4.38 -21.07
C ILE A 3 -0.04 3.98 -21.36
N SER A 4 -0.38 2.70 -21.20
CA SER A 4 -1.74 2.24 -21.49
C SER A 4 -2.73 2.77 -20.43
N ILE A 5 -3.97 3.03 -20.85
CA ILE A 5 -5.06 3.45 -19.94
C ILE A 5 -5.24 2.43 -18.81
N MET A 6 -5.07 1.14 -19.11
CA MET A 6 -5.15 0.06 -18.12
C MET A 6 -4.03 0.17 -17.07
N THR A 7 -2.81 0.48 -17.47
CA THR A 7 -1.68 0.70 -16.54
C THR A 7 -1.98 1.85 -15.60
N ILE A 8 -2.51 2.96 -16.14
CA ILE A 8 -2.89 4.14 -15.35
C ILE A 8 -4.00 3.77 -14.37
N ALA A 9 -5.06 3.09 -14.83
CA ALA A 9 -6.17 2.69 -13.99
C ALA A 9 -5.73 1.77 -12.84
N LEU A 10 -4.91 0.75 -13.12
CA LEU A 10 -4.39 -0.15 -12.08
C LEU A 10 -3.50 0.58 -11.09
N PHE A 11 -2.65 1.50 -11.55
CA PHE A 11 -1.80 2.28 -10.65
C PHE A 11 -2.61 3.21 -9.74
N VAL A 12 -3.67 3.82 -10.26
CA VAL A 12 -4.60 4.64 -9.47
C VAL A 12 -5.31 3.79 -8.42
N VAL A 13 -5.85 2.63 -8.80
CA VAL A 13 -6.50 1.70 -7.85
C VAL A 13 -5.52 1.24 -6.77
N LEU A 14 -4.30 0.86 -7.16
CA LEU A 14 -3.24 0.49 -6.22
C LEU A 14 -2.91 1.64 -5.26
N THR A 15 -2.83 2.88 -5.75
CA THR A 15 -2.57 4.07 -4.93
C THR A 15 -3.67 4.31 -3.90
N ILE A 16 -4.93 4.10 -4.26
CA ILE A 16 -6.06 4.20 -3.34
C ILE A 16 -5.93 3.14 -2.25
N LEU A 17 -5.75 1.86 -2.62
CA LEU A 17 -5.60 0.77 -1.66
C LEU A 17 -4.40 0.98 -0.73
N TRP A 18 -3.28 1.45 -1.28
CA TRP A 18 -2.08 1.80 -0.52
C TRP A 18 -2.33 2.88 0.52
N THR A 19 -3.11 3.90 0.15
CA THR A 19 -3.47 5.00 1.05
C THR A 19 -4.41 4.49 2.14
N THR A 20 -5.42 3.69 1.80
CA THR A 20 -6.33 3.07 2.77
C THR A 20 -5.58 2.20 3.76
N ASP A 21 -4.70 1.32 3.30
CA ASP A 21 -3.83 0.50 4.15
C ASP A 21 -3.01 1.36 5.11
N THR A 22 -2.41 2.45 4.63
CA THR A 22 -1.64 3.38 5.47
C THR A 22 -2.48 3.98 6.60
N VAL A 23 -3.72 4.37 6.30
CA VAL A 23 -4.65 4.93 7.31
C VAL A 23 -5.05 3.87 8.32
N GLU A 24 -5.45 2.68 7.84
CA GLU A 24 -5.86 1.56 8.69
C GLU A 24 -4.72 1.08 9.61
N THR A 25 -3.49 0.96 9.09
CA THR A 25 -2.32 0.62 9.91
C THR A 25 -2.08 1.66 11.01
N CYS A 26 -2.16 2.96 10.67
CA CYS A 26 -1.99 4.01 11.67
C CYS A 26 -3.07 3.93 12.75
N GLU A 27 -4.32 3.70 12.36
CA GLU A 27 -5.43 3.55 13.31
C GLU A 27 -5.25 2.33 14.22
N LEU A 28 -4.94 1.18 13.63
CA LEU A 28 -4.71 -0.07 14.35
C LEU A 28 -3.58 0.08 15.37
N VAL A 29 -2.46 0.69 14.98
CA VAL A 29 -1.29 0.92 15.85
C VAL A 29 -1.57 1.96 16.94
N ASN A 30 -2.36 2.99 16.66
CA ASN A 30 -2.76 3.96 17.68
C ASN A 30 -3.69 3.34 18.74
N ARG A 31 -4.49 2.33 18.36
CA ARG A 31 -5.41 1.62 19.28
C ARG A 31 -4.72 0.49 20.04
N GLU A 32 -4.07 -0.44 19.34
CA GLU A 32 -3.50 -1.68 19.89
C GLU A 32 -2.00 -1.57 20.23
N GLY A 33 -1.36 -0.46 19.87
CA GLY A 33 0.08 -0.26 20.00
C GLY A 33 0.89 -0.92 18.89
N LEU A 34 2.22 -0.79 18.95
CA LEU A 34 3.15 -1.30 17.92
C LEU A 34 3.20 -2.83 17.80
N GLY A 35 2.48 -3.57 18.66
CA GLY A 35 2.49 -5.04 18.69
C GLY A 35 1.90 -5.67 17.42
N VAL A 36 0.90 -5.00 16.82
CA VAL A 36 0.13 -5.50 15.68
C VAL A 36 0.84 -5.40 14.32
N GLU A 37 1.85 -4.53 14.21
CA GLU A 37 2.65 -4.43 12.99
C GLU A 37 3.80 -5.45 13.03
N GLU A 38 3.74 -6.43 12.12
CA GLU A 38 4.73 -7.49 11.98
C GLU A 38 5.90 -7.10 11.07
N ASN A 39 5.70 -6.17 10.13
CA ASN A 39 6.74 -5.76 9.21
C ASN A 39 7.81 -4.93 9.95
N PRO A 40 9.06 -5.39 10.03
CA PRO A 40 10.10 -4.72 10.82
C PRO A 40 10.45 -3.33 10.28
N VAL A 41 10.32 -3.11 8.96
CA VAL A 41 10.58 -1.80 8.34
C VAL A 41 9.46 -0.83 8.68
N ALA A 42 8.20 -1.24 8.48
CA ALA A 42 7.04 -0.42 8.84
C ALA A 42 7.06 -0.07 10.33
N LYS A 43 7.32 -1.06 11.18
CA LYS A 43 7.43 -0.94 12.63
C LYS A 43 8.54 0.03 13.05
N PHE A 44 9.69 0.03 12.36
CA PHE A 44 10.77 0.98 12.62
C PHE A 44 10.29 2.43 12.41
N PHE A 45 9.61 2.72 11.31
CA PHE A 45 9.11 4.08 11.04
C PHE A 45 7.96 4.47 11.98
N LEU A 46 7.04 3.56 12.26
CA LEU A 46 5.94 3.77 13.21
C LEU A 46 6.45 4.05 14.64
N LYS A 47 7.58 3.46 15.03
CA LYS A 47 8.23 3.73 16.32
C LYS A 47 8.77 5.16 16.43
N LEU A 48 9.15 5.78 15.31
CA LEU A 48 9.60 7.16 15.28
C LEU A 48 8.40 8.10 15.38
N SER A 49 7.49 8.02 14.40
CA SER A 49 6.20 8.71 14.41
C SER A 49 5.29 8.22 13.28
N ASN A 50 3.98 8.43 13.40
CA ASN A 50 3.04 8.19 12.30
C ASN A 50 3.39 9.01 11.05
N ARG A 51 3.95 10.22 11.23
CA ARG A 51 4.39 11.07 10.12
C ARG A 51 5.54 10.45 9.35
N ASP A 52 6.53 9.88 10.03
CA ASP A 52 7.69 9.24 9.40
C ASP A 52 7.27 7.98 8.63
N PHE A 53 6.31 7.21 9.18
CA PHE A 53 5.71 6.08 8.48
C PHE A 53 4.97 6.49 7.21
N ILE A 54 4.15 7.55 7.27
CA ILE A 54 3.45 8.07 6.08
C ILE A 54 4.47 8.55 5.03
N LEU A 55 5.51 9.29 5.44
CA LEU A 55 6.56 9.75 4.52
C LEU A 55 7.30 8.58 3.86
N PHE A 56 7.60 7.52 4.62
CA PHE A 56 8.17 6.29 4.10
C PHE A 56 7.24 5.65 3.05
N LYS A 57 5.96 5.45 3.37
CA LYS A 57 4.96 4.89 2.44
C LYS A 57 4.81 5.74 1.17
N MET A 58 4.86 7.07 1.27
CA MET A 58 4.85 7.96 0.10
C MET A 58 6.10 7.78 -0.76
N PHE A 59 7.27 7.70 -0.15
CA PHE A 59 8.52 7.46 -0.86
C PHE A 59 8.54 6.10 -1.57
N ASP A 60 8.04 5.07 -0.90
CA ASP A 60 7.91 3.72 -1.45
C ASP A 60 6.94 3.68 -2.64
N LEU A 61 5.81 4.39 -2.57
CA LEU A 61 4.89 4.53 -3.70
C LEU A 61 5.53 5.23 -4.91
N VAL A 62 6.33 6.28 -4.69
CA VAL A 62 7.05 6.99 -5.76
C VAL A 62 8.14 6.10 -6.38
N MET A 63 8.88 5.36 -5.55
CA MET A 63 9.85 4.35 -6.00
C MET A 63 9.16 3.28 -6.87
N LEU A 64 8.04 2.74 -6.40
CA LEU A 64 7.26 1.75 -7.14
C LEU A 64 6.76 2.31 -8.48
N GLY A 65 6.21 3.53 -8.49
CA GLY A 65 5.78 4.20 -9.72
C GLY A 65 6.92 4.39 -10.72
N THR A 66 8.11 4.74 -10.24
CA THR A 66 9.31 4.91 -11.07
C THR A 66 9.76 3.57 -11.66
N ILE A 67 9.83 2.51 -10.86
CA ILE A 67 10.17 1.15 -11.32
C ILE A 67 9.17 0.67 -12.37
N LEU A 68 7.87 0.85 -12.12
CA LEU A 68 6.81 0.48 -13.05
C LEU A 68 6.88 1.27 -14.36
N TYR A 69 7.23 2.55 -14.30
CA TYR A 69 7.48 3.35 -15.51
C TYR A 69 8.59 2.74 -16.37
N TYR A 70 9.74 2.41 -15.76
CA TYR A 70 10.85 1.75 -16.47
C TYR A 70 10.46 0.39 -17.06
N ILE A 71 9.76 -0.45 -16.30
CA ILE A 71 9.28 -1.75 -16.79
C ILE A 71 8.28 -1.56 -17.93
N SER A 72 7.35 -0.62 -17.81
CA SER A 72 6.33 -0.35 -18.84
C SER A 72 6.95 0.09 -20.16
N ASN A 73 8.11 0.75 -20.10
CA ASN A 73 8.86 1.15 -21.28
C ASN A 73 9.51 -0.02 -22.03
N THR A 74 9.72 -1.16 -21.35
CA THR A 74 10.36 -2.34 -21.93
C THR A 74 9.31 -3.41 -22.27
N ASN A 75 8.37 -3.65 -21.37
CA ASN A 75 7.32 -4.64 -21.50
C ASN A 75 6.05 -4.21 -20.73
N ILE A 76 5.09 -3.66 -21.48
CA ILE A 76 3.83 -3.15 -20.90
C ILE A 76 2.96 -4.26 -20.31
N LEU A 77 3.02 -5.48 -20.85
CA LEU A 77 2.29 -6.63 -20.31
C LEU A 77 2.82 -7.00 -18.94
N ALA A 78 4.16 -7.07 -18.78
CA ALA A 78 4.80 -7.36 -17.50
C ALA A 78 4.46 -6.29 -16.44
N ALA A 79 4.47 -5.01 -16.81
CA ALA A 79 4.08 -3.92 -15.90
C ALA A 79 2.63 -4.07 -15.44
N ASN A 80 1.70 -4.37 -16.35
CA ASN A 80 0.30 -4.59 -16.03
C ASN A 80 0.08 -5.82 -15.15
N THR A 81 0.79 -6.92 -15.41
CA THR A 81 0.73 -8.13 -14.58
C THR A 81 1.23 -7.86 -13.16
N LEU A 82 2.36 -7.17 -13.01
CA LEU A 82 2.88 -6.79 -11.68
C LEU A 82 1.91 -5.89 -10.93
N LEU A 83 1.39 -4.85 -11.61
CA LEU A 83 0.37 -3.96 -11.04
C LEU A 83 -0.87 -4.72 -10.58
N PHE A 84 -1.36 -5.65 -11.39
CA PHE A 84 -2.51 -6.46 -11.04
C PHE A 84 -2.25 -7.33 -9.80
N ILE A 85 -1.09 -7.99 -9.73
CA ILE A 85 -0.69 -8.80 -8.56
C ILE A 85 -0.61 -7.93 -7.31
N PHE A 86 0.06 -6.77 -7.37
CA PHE A 86 0.15 -5.87 -6.23
C PHE A 86 -1.21 -5.33 -5.80
N THR A 87 -2.10 -5.03 -6.77
CA THR A 87 -3.47 -4.58 -6.48
C THR A 87 -4.24 -5.65 -5.72
N LEU A 88 -4.14 -6.92 -6.12
CA LEU A 88 -4.80 -8.02 -5.41
C LEU A 88 -4.26 -8.21 -3.99
N ILE A 89 -2.94 -8.14 -3.81
CA ILE A 89 -2.31 -8.25 -2.49
C ILE A 89 -2.81 -7.12 -1.58
N TYR A 90 -2.77 -5.88 -2.05
CA TYR A 90 -3.24 -4.72 -1.28
C TYR A 90 -4.73 -4.76 -1.00
N ALA A 91 -5.55 -5.22 -1.96
CA ALA A 91 -6.98 -5.39 -1.73
C ALA A 91 -7.26 -6.40 -0.63
N PHE A 92 -6.53 -7.52 -0.61
CA PHE A 92 -6.63 -8.51 0.46
C PHE A 92 -6.22 -7.93 1.82
N THR A 93 -5.10 -7.20 1.88
CA THR A 93 -4.63 -6.57 3.12
C THR A 93 -5.62 -5.56 3.68
N VAL A 94 -6.16 -4.67 2.84
CA VAL A 94 -7.18 -3.69 3.24
C VAL A 94 -8.44 -4.39 3.77
N VAL A 95 -8.95 -5.40 3.05
CA VAL A 95 -10.13 -6.15 3.52
C VAL A 95 -9.88 -6.83 4.86
N HIS A 96 -8.70 -7.43 5.05
CA HIS A 96 -8.33 -8.07 6.30
C HIS A 96 -8.25 -7.07 7.46
N ASN A 97 -7.56 -5.94 7.27
CA ASN A 97 -7.44 -4.88 8.26
C ASN A 97 -8.81 -4.28 8.61
N TYR A 98 -9.66 -4.02 7.61
CA TYR A 98 -11.02 -3.55 7.82
C TYR A 98 -11.86 -4.52 8.66
N ILE A 99 -11.80 -5.83 8.39
CA ILE A 99 -12.51 -6.85 9.19
C ILE A 99 -12.04 -6.83 10.64
N ILE A 100 -10.73 -6.73 10.86
CA ILE A 100 -10.14 -6.65 12.19
C ILE A 100 -10.64 -5.40 12.92
N ILE A 101 -10.51 -4.23 12.32
CA ILE A 101 -10.97 -2.95 12.91
C ILE A 101 -12.45 -3.01 13.26
N LYS A 102 -13.29 -3.48 12.34
CA LYS A 102 -14.74 -3.55 12.54
C LYS A 102 -15.11 -4.48 13.70
N LYS A 103 -14.42 -5.63 13.84
CA LYS A 103 -14.67 -6.55 14.95
C LYS A 103 -14.52 -5.85 16.31
N TYR A 104 -13.59 -4.92 16.43
CA TYR A 104 -13.36 -4.15 17.66
C TYR A 104 -14.33 -3.00 17.87
N GLU A 105 -15.04 -2.52 16.85
CA GLU A 105 -16.09 -1.51 17.04
C GLU A 105 -17.40 -2.11 17.60
N GLU A 106 -17.54 -3.44 17.51
CA GLU A 106 -18.69 -4.19 18.02
C GLU A 106 -18.47 -4.73 19.46
N GLU A 107 -17.27 -4.58 20.03
CA GLU A 107 -16.88 -4.97 21.41
C GLU A 107 -16.89 -3.78 22.38
#